data_AF-A0A6L7GLE8-F1
#
_entry.id   AF-A0A6L7GLE8-F1
#
_cell.length_a   1.000
_cell.length_b   1.000
_cell.length_c   1.000
_cell.angle_alpha   90.00
_cell.angle_beta   90.00
_cell.angle_gamma   90.00
#
_symmetry.space_group_name_H-M   'P 1'
#
loop_
_entity.id
_entity.type
_entity.pdbx_description
1 polymer ?
#
loop_
_entity_poly.entity_id
_entity_poly.type
_entity_poly.pdbx_seq_one_letter_code
_entity_poly.pdbx_strand_id
1 'polypeptide(L)'
;MASHHLPHHESHGNHPMSVLGYLLVLGGFASAALWLVSMAGGHVAPAIVFGLLMIGAFAGATAIFMTLTHTHHHSPVLPDNTEAELGRYRQRYRR
;
A
#
# COMPACT_ATOMS: atom_id res chain seq x y z
N MET A 1 -35.06 -19.20 19.67
CA MET A 1 -33.80 -19.81 19.22
C MET A 1 -32.78 -18.69 19.06
N ALA A 2 -31.84 -18.56 19.99
CA ALA A 2 -30.82 -17.51 19.96
C ALA A 2 -29.69 -17.96 19.04
N SER A 3 -29.60 -17.38 17.85
CA SER A 3 -28.48 -17.57 16.94
C SER A 3 -27.25 -16.88 17.51
N HIS A 4 -26.30 -17.69 18.01
CA HIS A 4 -24.97 -17.25 18.41
C HIS A 4 -24.26 -16.69 17.16
N HIS A 5 -24.22 -15.36 17.00
CA HIS A 5 -23.34 -14.72 16.03
C HIS A 5 -21.90 -14.95 16.50
N LEU A 6 -21.26 -15.99 15.97
CA LEU A 6 -19.82 -16.14 16.09
C LEU A 6 -19.17 -14.91 15.45
N PRO A 7 -18.26 -14.21 16.14
CA PRO A 7 -17.51 -13.12 15.55
C PRO A 7 -16.73 -13.68 14.36
N HIS A 8 -17.16 -13.31 13.15
CA HIS A 8 -16.47 -13.65 11.93
C HIS A 8 -15.14 -12.89 11.95
N HIS A 9 -14.05 -13.62 12.15
CA HIS A 9 -12.71 -13.05 12.07
C HIS A 9 -12.43 -12.77 10.60
N GLU A 10 -12.81 -11.59 10.11
CA GLU A 10 -12.37 -11.07 8.83
C GLU A 10 -10.85 -10.84 8.95
N SER A 11 -10.06 -11.82 8.49
CA SER A 11 -8.62 -11.68 8.30
C SER A 11 -8.42 -10.61 7.21
N HIS A 12 -8.17 -9.37 7.64
CA HIS A 12 -8.00 -8.21 6.76
C HIS A 12 -6.84 -8.48 5.80
N GLY A 13 -7.17 -8.78 4.54
CA GLY A 13 -6.30 -9.51 3.61
C GLY A 13 -5.17 -8.73 2.95
N ASN A 14 -4.52 -7.74 3.60
CA ASN A 14 -3.49 -6.95 2.92
C ASN A 14 -2.34 -6.35 3.75
N HIS A 15 -2.13 -6.83 4.98
CA HIS A 15 -1.06 -6.29 5.83
C HIS A 15 0.38 -6.44 5.28
N PRO A 16 0.83 -7.58 4.70
CA PRO A 16 2.23 -7.71 4.31
C PRO A 16 2.58 -6.94 3.03
N MET A 17 1.68 -6.90 2.03
CA MET A 17 1.96 -6.18 0.79
C MET A 17 1.98 -4.67 0.98
N SER A 18 1.08 -4.10 1.79
CA SER A 18 1.09 -2.66 2.06
C SER A 18 2.35 -2.22 2.80
N VAL A 19 2.87 -3.06 3.72
CA VAL A 19 4.17 -2.85 4.38
C VAL A 19 5.32 -2.91 3.37
N LEU A 20 5.32 -3.86 2.43
CA LEU A 20 6.31 -3.91 1.37
C LEU A 20 6.26 -2.65 0.49
N GLY A 21 5.06 -2.23 0.07
CA GLY A 21 4.87 -0.98 -0.67
C GLY A 21 5.43 0.23 0.08
N TYR A 22 5.18 0.33 1.39
CA TYR A 22 5.74 1.38 2.24
C TYR A 22 7.27 1.35 2.29
N LEU A 23 7.88 0.18 2.50
CA LEU A 23 9.33 0.02 2.52
C LEU A 23 9.97 0.36 1.17
N LEU A 24 9.33 0.00 0.06
CA LEU A 24 9.79 0.40 -1.27
C LEU A 24 9.75 1.92 -1.45
N VAL A 25 8.71 2.61 -0.99
CA VAL A 25 8.66 4.08 -1.04
C VAL A 25 9.80 4.70 -0.23
N LEU A 26 10.03 4.20 1.00
CA LEU A 26 11.07 4.70 1.89
C LEU A 26 12.49 4.46 1.31
N GLY A 27 12.72 3.25 0.77
CA GLY A 27 13.94 2.91 0.06
C GLY A 27 14.13 3.70 -1.24
N GLY A 28 13.04 4.02 -1.95
CA GLY A 28 13.04 4.88 -3.12
C GLY A 28 13.51 6.30 -2.81
N PHE A 29 13.00 6.91 -1.75
CA PHE A 29 13.46 8.23 -1.29
C PHE A 29 14.90 8.23 -0.80
N ALA A 30 15.32 7.20 -0.05
CA ALA A 30 16.71 7.06 0.37
C ALA A 30 17.66 6.95 -0.84
N SER A 31 17.29 6.15 -1.83
CA SER A 31 18.04 6.01 -3.08
C SER A 31 18.06 7.31 -3.89
N ALA A 32 16.94 8.06 -3.92
CA ALA A 32 16.88 9.37 -4.56
C ALA A 32 17.84 10.39 -3.95
N ALA A 33 17.94 10.42 -2.62
CA ALA A 33 18.89 11.29 -1.92
C ALA A 33 20.34 10.91 -2.25
N LEU A 34 20.68 9.62 -2.21
CA LEU A 34 22.02 9.12 -2.56
C LEU A 34 22.36 9.37 -4.03
N TRP A 35 21.38 9.27 -4.93
CA TRP A 35 21.53 9.62 -6.34
C TRP A 35 21.90 11.09 -6.51
N LEU A 36 21.18 11.99 -5.83
CA LEU A 36 21.36 13.43 -5.93
C LEU A 36 22.72 13.86 -5.37
N VAL A 37 23.15 13.27 -4.25
CA VAL A 37 24.49 13.46 -3.68
C VAL A 37 25.58 12.93 -4.61
N SER A 38 25.38 11.75 -5.21
CA SER A 38 26.35 11.15 -6.15
C SER A 38 26.51 11.99 -7.41
N MET A 39 25.41 12.52 -7.95
CA MET A 39 25.40 13.46 -9.08
C MET A 39 26.17 14.74 -8.73
N ALA A 40 25.89 15.33 -7.57
CA ALA A 40 26.56 16.54 -7.10
C ALA A 40 28.07 16.33 -6.86
N GLY A 41 28.46 15.13 -6.39
CA GLY A 41 29.86 14.75 -6.18
C GLY A 41 30.62 14.30 -7.43
N GLY A 42 29.96 14.27 -8.61
CA GLY A 42 30.58 13.80 -9.85
C GLY A 42 30.83 12.29 -9.91
N HIS A 43 30.22 11.51 -9.00
CA HIS A 43 30.38 10.07 -8.95
C HIS A 43 29.36 9.38 -9.87
N VAL A 44 29.73 9.22 -11.14
CA VAL A 44 28.83 8.72 -12.21
C VAL A 44 28.32 7.30 -11.96
N ALA A 45 29.21 6.37 -11.61
CA ALA A 45 28.84 4.98 -11.39
C ALA A 45 27.81 4.79 -10.24
N PRO A 46 28.02 5.30 -9.02
CA PRO A 46 27.03 5.19 -7.97
C PRO A 46 25.75 5.99 -8.28
N ALA A 47 25.85 7.12 -9.00
CA ALA A 47 24.66 7.83 -9.46
C ALA A 47 23.79 6.92 -10.34
N ILE A 48 24.35 6.20 -11.32
CA ILE A 48 23.56 5.27 -12.14
C ILE A 48 22.90 4.19 -11.28
N VAL A 49 23.65 3.59 -10.35
CA VAL A 49 23.13 2.53 -9.47
C VAL A 49 21.97 3.02 -8.61
N PHE A 50 22.14 4.14 -7.91
CA PHE A 50 21.09 4.69 -7.04
C PHE A 50 19.88 5.20 -7.83
N GLY A 51 20.10 5.73 -9.04
CA GLY A 51 19.03 6.12 -9.95
C GLY A 51 18.17 4.92 -10.37
N LEU A 52 18.79 3.80 -10.75
CA LEU A 52 18.07 2.57 -11.10
C LEU A 52 17.34 1.96 -9.90
N LEU A 53 17.97 1.94 -8.72
CA LEU A 53 17.34 1.48 -7.48
C LEU A 53 16.12 2.33 -7.11
N MET A 54 16.23 3.66 -7.23
CA MET A 54 15.13 4.59 -7.00
C MET A 54 13.96 4.30 -7.95
N ILE A 55 14.23 4.17 -9.26
CA ILE A 55 13.18 3.90 -10.26
C ILE A 55 12.50 2.56 -9.97
N GLY A 56 13.27 1.49 -9.73
CA GLY A 56 12.74 0.17 -9.43
C GLY A 56 11.87 0.17 -8.17
N ALA A 57 12.30 0.87 -7.12
CA ALA A 57 11.56 0.99 -5.88
C ALA A 57 10.23 1.72 -6.05
N PHE A 58 10.21 2.86 -6.75
CA PHE A 58 8.96 3.60 -6.98
C PHE A 58 8.01 2.88 -7.94
N ALA A 59 8.54 2.26 -9.00
CA ALA A 59 7.73 1.47 -9.92
C ALA A 59 7.11 0.26 -9.22
N GLY A 60 7.89 -0.45 -8.40
CA GLY A 60 7.43 -1.58 -7.60
C GLY A 60 6.36 -1.18 -6.58
N ALA A 61 6.59 -0.08 -5.83
CA ALA A 61 5.59 0.44 -4.91
C ALA A 61 4.29 0.81 -5.62
N THR A 62 4.39 1.51 -6.76
CA THR A 62 3.22 1.90 -7.55
C THR A 62 2.43 0.69 -8.03
N ALA A 63 3.11 -0.35 -8.55
CA ALA A 63 2.47 -1.59 -8.96
C ALA A 63 1.73 -2.25 -7.79
N ILE A 64 2.38 -2.37 -6.62
CA ILE A 64 1.77 -2.95 -5.41
C ILE A 64 0.52 -2.16 -5.01
N PHE A 65 0.60 -0.83 -4.93
CA PHE A 65 -0.56 -0.02 -4.54
C PHE A 65 -1.68 -0.05 -5.58
N MET A 66 -1.36 -0.07 -6.87
CA MET A 66 -2.35 -0.22 -7.93
C MET A 66 -3.06 -1.57 -7.84
N THR A 67 -2.32 -2.66 -7.65
CA THR A 67 -2.91 -3.99 -7.44
C THR A 67 -3.78 -4.01 -6.18
N LEU A 68 -3.31 -3.43 -5.07
CA LEU A 68 -4.11 -3.35 -3.85
C LEU A 68 -5.42 -2.58 -4.08
N THR A 69 -5.34 -1.43 -4.73
CA THR A 69 -6.50 -0.57 -5.00
C THR A 69 -7.50 -1.24 -5.94
N HIS A 70 -7.02 -1.91 -6.99
CA HIS A 70 -7.89 -2.55 -7.99
C HIS A 70 -8.44 -3.90 -7.56
N THR A 71 -7.68 -4.70 -6.81
CA THR A 71 -8.04 -6.09 -6.52
C THR A 71 -8.78 -6.25 -5.20
N HIS A 72 -8.51 -5.38 -4.21
CA HIS A 72 -9.09 -5.57 -2.87
C HIS A 72 -10.25 -4.65 -2.55
N HIS A 73 -10.53 -3.60 -3.34
CA HIS A 73 -11.53 -2.55 -3.09
C HIS A 73 -11.49 -1.90 -1.68
N HIS A 74 -10.59 -2.34 -0.80
CA HIS A 74 -10.33 -1.78 0.50
C HIS A 74 -9.48 -0.52 0.33
N SER A 75 -10.12 0.62 0.47
CA SER A 75 -9.41 1.87 0.70
C SER A 75 -8.87 1.88 2.14
N PRO A 76 -7.56 2.07 2.37
CA PRO A 76 -7.02 2.18 3.73
C PRO A 76 -7.47 3.44 4.49
N VAL A 77 -8.18 4.36 3.80
CA VAL A 77 -8.63 5.66 4.36
C VAL A 77 -10.15 5.82 4.27
N LEU A 78 -10.82 5.13 3.35
CA LEU A 78 -12.29 5.16 3.23
C LEU A 78 -12.89 3.87 3.78
N PRO A 79 -14.00 3.95 4.55
CA PRO A 79 -14.80 2.79 4.90
C PRO A 79 -15.13 1.96 3.67
N ASP A 80 -15.15 0.64 3.83
CA ASP A 80 -15.34 -0.28 2.73
C ASP A 80 -16.72 -0.04 2.10
N ASN A 81 -16.76 0.50 0.88
CA ASN A 81 -18.03 0.84 0.22
C ASN A 81 -18.67 -0.37 -0.48
N THR A 82 -18.29 -1.58 -0.07
CA THR A 82 -18.86 -2.82 -0.60
C THR A 82 -20.35 -2.88 -0.25
N GLU A 83 -21.18 -3.41 -1.16
CA GLU A 83 -22.64 -3.47 -0.95
C GLU A 83 -23.01 -4.24 0.34
N ALA A 84 -22.17 -5.20 0.73
CA ALA A 84 -22.30 -5.95 1.96
C ALA A 84 -22.05 -5.10 3.23
N GLU A 85 -21.03 -4.24 3.23
CA GLU A 85 -20.76 -3.34 4.37
C GLU A 85 -21.81 -2.21 4.44
N LEU A 86 -22.23 -1.66 3.30
CA LEU A 86 -23.34 -0.70 3.24
C LEU A 86 -24.65 -1.30 3.79
N GLY A 87 -24.93 -2.57 3.48
CA GLY A 87 -26.07 -3.31 4.03
C GLY A 87 -26.01 -3.38 5.55
N ARG A 88 -24.86 -3.78 6.11
CA ARG A 88 -24.61 -3.84 7.56
C ARG A 88 -24.75 -2.45 8.21
N TYR A 89 -24.16 -1.40 7.61
CA TYR A 89 -24.23 -0.04 8.13
C TYR A 89 -25.67 0.49 8.15
N ARG A 90 -26.42 0.34 7.04
CA ARG A 90 -27.82 0.75 6.96
C ARG A 90 -28.68 0.00 7.97
N GLN A 91 -28.46 -1.29 8.17
CA GLN A 91 -29.22 -2.07 9.13
C GLN A 91 -28.94 -1.67 10.58
N ARG A 92 -27.73 -1.20 10.89
CA ARG A 92 -27.31 -0.82 12.24
C ARG A 92 -27.70 0.61 12.64
N TYR A 93 -27.63 1.57 11.72
CA TYR A 93 -27.83 3.00 12.02
C TYR A 93 -29.13 3.59 11.49
N ARG A 94 -29.86 2.87 10.62
CA ARG A 94 -31.16 3.32 10.10
C ARG A 94 -32.34 2.73 10.90
N ARG A 95 -32.20 2.71 12.23
CA ARG A 95 -33.31 2.52 13.16
C ARG A 95 -33.89 3.86 13.56
#